data_AF-A0A3L8DXC0-F1
#
_entry.id   AF-A0A3L8DXC0-F1
#
_cell.length_a   1.000
_cell.length_b   1.000
_cell.length_c   1.000
_cell.angle_alpha   90.00
_cell.angle_beta   90.00
_cell.angle_gamma   90.00
#
_symmetry.space_group_name_H-M   'P 1'
#
loop_
_entity.id
_entity.type
_entity.pdbx_description
1 polymer ?
#
loop_
_entity_poly.entity_id
_entity_poly.type
_entity_poly.pdbx_seq_one_letter_code
_entity_poly.pdbx_strand_id
1 'polypeptide(L)'
;MGVYCVLCGNRNKIVSYHRFPKDRHSREKWLSFCGIREKDLNTATFLCSNHFKEEDLTKRINCVIVNPGAIPFIKTQKRKK
;
A
#
# COMPACT_ATOMS: atom_id res chain seq x y z
N MET A 1 -1.15 -17.86 -5.83
CA MET A 1 -1.45 -16.45 -6.16
C MET A 1 -0.42 -15.57 -5.47
N GLY A 2 0.35 -14.79 -6.22
CA GLY A 2 1.43 -13.96 -5.67
C GLY A 2 0.94 -12.62 -5.14
N VAL A 3 1.62 -12.09 -4.12
CA VAL A 3 1.38 -10.75 -3.57
C VAL A 3 1.77 -9.70 -4.61
N TYR A 4 0.92 -8.69 -4.83
CA TYR A 4 1.24 -7.59 -5.75
C TYR A 4 0.74 -6.24 -5.22
N CYS A 5 1.39 -5.18 -5.68
CA CYS A 5 0.97 -3.81 -5.39
C CYS A 5 -0.23 -3.41 -6.26
N VAL A 6 -1.34 -2.98 -5.66
CA VAL A 6 -2.54 -2.56 -6.42
C VAL A 6 -2.33 -1.24 -7.18
N LEU A 7 -1.45 -0.35 -6.71
CA LEU A 7 -1.18 0.94 -7.36
C LEU A 7 -0.28 0.85 -8.59
N CYS A 8 0.82 0.09 -8.51
CA CYS A 8 1.81 0.02 -9.59
C CYS A 8 1.99 -1.36 -10.20
N GLY A 9 1.27 -2.38 -9.71
CA GLY A 9 1.43 -3.76 -10.16
C GLY A 9 2.78 -4.39 -9.81
N ASN A 10 3.59 -3.75 -8.94
CA ASN A 10 4.87 -4.30 -8.53
C ASN A 10 4.68 -5.68 -7.88
N ARG A 11 5.49 -6.63 -8.35
CA ARG A 11 5.63 -8.00 -7.81
C ARG A 11 7.06 -8.28 -7.36
N ASN A 12 7.84 -7.22 -7.21
CA ASN A 12 9.23 -7.31 -6.84
C ASN A 12 9.36 -7.82 -5.39
N LYS A 13 10.21 -8.82 -5.14
CA LYS A 13 10.42 -9.38 -3.79
C LYS A 13 11.25 -8.48 -2.89
N ILE A 14 11.86 -7.44 -3.45
CA ILE A 14 12.74 -6.49 -2.75
C ILE A 14 11.93 -5.48 -1.93
N VAL A 15 10.69 -5.18 -2.35
CA VAL A 15 9.83 -4.21 -1.66
C VAL A 15 8.95 -4.88 -0.62
N SER A 16 8.72 -4.20 0.49
CA SER A 16 7.78 -4.65 1.52
C SER A 16 6.36 -4.40 1.06
N TYR A 17 5.49 -5.40 1.22
CA TYR A 17 4.06 -5.30 0.91
C TYR A 17 3.27 -5.10 2.20
N HIS A 18 2.46 -4.06 2.22
CA HIS A 18 1.64 -3.68 3.34
C HIS A 18 0.17 -3.93 3.02
N ARG A 19 -0.53 -4.58 3.96
CA ARG A 19 -1.98 -4.73 3.89
C ARG A 19 -2.66 -3.43 4.23
N PHE A 20 -3.91 -3.34 3.81
CA PHE A 20 -4.79 -2.24 4.19
C PHE A 20 -4.92 -2.17 5.72
N PRO A 21 -4.95 -0.96 6.30
CA PRO A 21 -5.08 -0.78 7.73
C PRO A 21 -6.44 -1.30 8.23
N LYS A 22 -6.47 -1.70 9.51
CA LYS A 22 -7.72 -2.09 10.19
C LYS A 22 -8.62 -0.88 10.45
N ASP A 23 -8.02 0.30 10.59
CA ASP A 23 -8.73 1.54 10.81
C ASP A 23 -9.60 1.92 9.60
N ARG A 24 -10.89 2.16 9.85
CA ARG A 24 -11.88 2.37 8.78
C ARG A 24 -11.60 3.64 7.99
N HIS A 25 -11.29 4.73 8.69
CA HIS A 25 -11.06 6.04 8.08
C HIS A 25 -9.84 6.02 7.16
N SER A 26 -8.79 5.33 7.60
CA SER A 26 -7.56 5.17 6.85
C SER A 26 -7.74 4.21 5.68
N ARG A 27 -8.48 3.12 5.89
CA ARG A 27 -8.84 2.17 4.83
C ARG A 27 -9.65 2.84 3.73
N GLU A 28 -10.66 3.65 4.07
CA GLU A 28 -11.46 4.42 3.12
C GLU A 28 -10.60 5.37 2.28
N LYS A 29 -9.64 6.06 2.91
CA LYS A 29 -8.67 6.90 2.20
C LYS A 29 -7.83 6.08 1.22
N TRP A 30 -7.30 4.93 1.63
CA TRP A 30 -6.50 4.06 0.76
C TRP A 30 -7.31 3.53 -0.41
N LEU A 31 -8.56 3.13 -0.17
CA LEU A 31 -9.48 2.64 -1.20
C LEU A 31 -9.81 3.72 -2.22
N SER A 32 -10.22 4.90 -1.73
CA SER A 32 -10.50 6.08 -2.55
C SER A 32 -9.28 6.47 -3.38
N PHE A 33 -8.10 6.44 -2.77
CA PHE A 33 -6.83 6.72 -3.43
C PHE A 33 -6.46 5.69 -4.51
N CYS A 34 -6.67 4.40 -4.23
CA CYS A 34 -6.43 3.34 -5.21
C CYS A 34 -7.52 3.28 -6.29
N GLY A 35 -8.65 3.97 -6.11
CA GLY A 35 -9.82 3.86 -6.97
C GLY A 35 -10.49 2.48 -6.91
N ILE A 36 -10.25 1.71 -5.85
CA ILE A 36 -10.83 0.38 -5.66
C ILE A 36 -11.91 0.43 -4.58
N ARG A 37 -12.89 -0.47 -4.66
CA ARG A 37 -13.94 -0.59 -3.65
C ARG A 37 -13.59 -1.67 -2.63
N GLU A 38 -14.19 -1.64 -1.45
CA GLU A 38 -14.00 -2.70 -0.44
C GLU A 38 -14.32 -4.09 -0.96
N LYS A 39 -15.28 -4.22 -1.88
CA LYS A 39 -15.62 -5.48 -2.55
C LYS A 39 -14.50 -6.03 -3.45
N ASP A 40 -13.61 -5.15 -3.93
CA ASP A 40 -12.48 -5.48 -4.78
C ASP A 40 -11.20 -5.69 -3.94
N LEU A 41 -11.24 -5.41 -2.63
CA LEU A 41 -10.18 -5.81 -1.71
C LEU A 41 -10.12 -7.32 -1.66
N ASN A 42 -9.03 -7.86 -2.16
CA ASN A 42 -8.76 -9.28 -2.07
C ASN A 42 -7.68 -9.53 -1.02
N THR A 43 -7.56 -10.75 -0.52
CA THR A 43 -6.46 -11.12 0.39
C THR A 43 -5.08 -10.96 -0.27
N ALA A 44 -5.05 -10.81 -1.61
CA ALA A 44 -3.88 -10.56 -2.44
C ALA A 44 -3.64 -9.07 -2.79
N THR A 45 -4.49 -8.12 -2.37
CA THR A 45 -4.27 -6.67 -2.62
C THR A 45 -3.42 -6.05 -1.53
N PHE A 46 -2.24 -5.57 -1.90
CA PHE A 46 -1.29 -4.92 -1.01
C PHE A 46 -0.78 -3.61 -1.64
N LEU A 47 -0.11 -2.79 -0.84
CA LEU A 47 0.64 -1.63 -1.30
C LEU A 47 2.12 -1.81 -0.99
N CYS A 48 2.99 -1.49 -1.94
CA CYS A 48 4.44 -1.56 -1.70
C CYS A 48 4.94 -0.36 -0.89
N SER A 49 5.99 -0.57 -0.10
CA SER A 49 6.65 0.46 0.73
C SER A 49 7.11 1.69 -0.06
N ASN A 50 7.32 1.57 -1.38
CA ASN A 50 7.66 2.71 -2.24
C ASN A 50 6.55 3.77 -2.36
N HIS A 51 5.31 3.41 -2.05
CA HIS A 51 4.18 4.35 -2.01
C HIS A 51 3.98 4.96 -0.63
N PHE A 52 4.82 4.63 0.34
CA PHE A 52 4.81 5.23 1.67
C PHE A 52 6.12 5.96 1.89
N LYS A 53 6.07 7.02 2.68
CA LYS A 53 7.29 7.65 3.16
C LYS A 53 7.88 6.81 4.29
N GLU A 54 9.18 6.89 4.49
CA GLU A 54 9.81 6.20 5.63
C GLU A 54 9.32 6.73 6.98
N GLU A 55 8.92 8.01 7.07
CA GLU A 55 8.31 8.61 8.28
C GLU A 55 6.97 7.94 8.65
N ASP A 56 6.25 7.47 7.63
CA ASP A 56 4.97 6.79 7.75
C ASP A 56 5.11 5.28 8.00
N LEU A 57 6.33 4.76 7.84
CA LEU A 57 6.67 3.36 8.01
C LEU A 57 7.35 3.14 9.36
N THR A 58 6.62 2.53 10.29
CA THR A 58 7.20 2.05 11.54
C THR A 58 7.94 0.74 11.30
N LYS A 59 9.27 0.80 11.17
CA LYS A 59 10.14 -0.39 11.12
C LYS A 59 10.27 -0.97 12.54
N ARG A 60 9.71 -2.15 12.78
CA ARG A 60 9.99 -2.97 13.97
C ARG A 60 11.00 -4.07 13.63
N ILE A 61 11.57 -4.70 14.66
CA ILE A 61 12.63 -5.73 14.58
C ILE A 61 12.35 -6.80 13.50
N ASN A 62 11.11 -7.27 13.36
CA ASN A 62 10.74 -8.33 12.41
C ASN A 62 9.73 -7.91 11.33
N CYS A 63 9.14 -6.72 11.43
CA CYS A 63 8.04 -6.31 10.54
C CYS A 63 8.08 -4.80 10.30
N VAL A 64 7.77 -4.37 9.07
CA VAL A 64 7.52 -2.96 8.76
C VAL A 64 6.01 -2.74 8.71
N ILE A 65 5.52 -1.85 9.57
CA ILE A 65 4.11 -1.54 9.70
C ILE A 65 3.89 -0.12 9.17
N VAL A 66 2.95 0.04 8.24
CA VAL A 66 2.49 1.37 7.85
C VAL A 66 1.61 1.92 8.95
N ASN A 67 1.86 3.15 9.39
CA ASN A 67 1.02 3.79 10.38
C ASN A 67 -0.43 3.84 9.89
N PRO A 68 -1.43 3.60 10.75
CA PRO A 68 -2.83 3.62 10.34
C PRO A 68 -3.18 4.95 9.68
N GLY A 69 -2.72 6.10 10.18
CA GLY A 69 -2.98 7.40 9.56
C GLY A 69 -2.15 7.73 8.31
N ALA A 70 -1.18 6.90 7.94
CA ALA A 70 -0.36 7.15 6.76
C ALA A 70 -1.16 6.92 5.49
N ILE A 71 -1.24 7.95 4.66
CA ILE A 71 -1.88 7.86 3.35
C ILE A 71 -0.77 7.54 2.34
N PRO A 72 -0.93 6.52 1.47
CA PRO A 72 0.02 6.26 0.43
C PRO A 72 0.19 7.53 -0.42
N PHE A 73 1.42 8.02 -0.52
CA PHE A 73 1.76 9.15 -1.36
C PHE A 73 2.22 8.60 -2.71
N ILE A 74 1.48 8.93 -3.78
CA ILE A 74 1.91 8.63 -5.15
C ILE A 74 3.16 9.49 -5.39
N LYS A 75 4.35 8.89 -5.25
CA LYS A 75 5.47 9.32 -6.07
C LYS A 75 5.12 8.91 -7.48
N THR A 76 4.60 9.88 -8.23
CA THR A 76 4.31 9.77 -9.64
C THR A 76 5.52 9.11 -10.32
N GLN A 77 5.36 7.89 -10.78
CA GLN A 77 6.06 7.51 -11.99
C GLN A 77 4.94 7.27 -12.99
N LYS A 78 4.38 8.39 -13.47
CA LYS A 78 3.79 8.41 -14.81
C LYS A 78 4.86 7.75 -15.68
N ARG A 79 4.62 6.53 -16.12
CA ARG A 79 5.27 6.02 -17.32
C ARG A 79 4.86 7.02 -18.40
N LYS A 80 5.74 8.00 -18.68
CA LYS A 80 5.64 8.78 -19.91
C LYS A 80 5.62 7.74 -21.01
N LYS A 81 4.49 7.73 -21.73
CA LYS A 81 4.24 6.92 -22.91
C LYS A 81 5.29 7.23 -23.96
#